data_AF-A0A1F9KIG2-F1
#
_entry.id   AF-A0A1F9KIG2-F1
#
_cell.length_a   1.000
_cell.length_b   1.000
_cell.length_c   1.000
_cell.angle_alpha   90.00
_cell.angle_beta   90.00
_cell.angle_gamma   90.00
#
_symmetry.space_group_name_H-M   'P 1'
#
loop_
_entity.id
_entity.type
_entity.pdbx_description
1 polymer ?
#
loop_
_entity_poly.entity_id
_entity_poly.type
_entity_poly.pdbx_seq_one_letter_code
_entity_poly.pdbx_strand_id
1 'polypeptide(L)'
;MRVLRRQQPHRLGILVHRENQTEAAYFVHWSLGKVAEKGAHIDLILGPWGEGTERADRYAVSLEFRQGFGVRIIDASIRNIARHSLVGRGLPREDVIMTPLAQEVFEILDAIWAQDQRIADVTGEVT
;
A
#
# COMPACT_ATOMS: atom_id res chain seq x y z
N MET A 1 14.68 -34.55 2.76
CA MET A 1 14.20 -33.59 3.78
C MET A 1 13.89 -32.28 3.09
N ARG A 2 12.60 -31.94 2.94
CA ARG A 2 12.15 -30.80 2.10
C ARG A 2 11.77 -29.65 3.04
N VAL A 3 12.58 -28.59 3.05
CA VAL A 3 12.17 -27.33 3.66
C VAL A 3 11.05 -26.79 2.79
N LEU A 4 9.80 -26.93 3.24
CA LEU A 4 8.67 -26.22 2.67
C LEU A 4 8.91 -24.74 2.99
N ARG A 5 9.46 -24.00 2.03
CA ARG A 5 9.39 -22.54 2.07
C ARG A 5 7.90 -22.20 2.13
N ARG A 6 7.39 -21.81 3.30
CA ARG A 6 6.16 -21.03 3.36
C ARG A 6 6.45 -19.80 2.52
N GLN A 7 5.90 -19.74 1.30
CA GLN A 7 5.77 -18.46 0.61
C GLN A 7 4.88 -17.60 1.50
N GLN A 8 5.50 -16.75 2.31
CA GLN A 8 4.81 -15.61 2.89
C GLN A 8 4.42 -14.72 1.71
N PRO A 9 3.16 -14.28 1.58
CA PRO A 9 2.73 -13.46 0.46
C PRO A 9 3.65 -12.23 0.37
N HIS A 10 4.18 -12.00 -0.83
CA HIS A 10 5.22 -11.03 -1.14
C HIS A 10 4.90 -9.66 -0.53
N ARG A 11 5.55 -9.33 0.58
CA ARG A 11 5.43 -8.03 1.23
C ARG A 11 6.60 -7.18 0.76
N LEU A 12 6.31 -6.21 -0.09
CA LEU A 12 7.29 -5.24 -0.53
C LEU A 12 7.16 -3.98 0.33
N GLY A 13 8.21 -3.56 1.03
CA GLY A 13 8.20 -2.35 1.85
C GLY A 13 9.18 -1.34 1.28
N ILE A 14 8.70 -0.25 0.67
CA ILE A 14 9.55 0.75 0.00
C ILE A 14 9.10 2.14 0.37
N LEU A 15 10.09 3.04 0.42
CA LEU A 15 9.90 4.47 0.64
C LEU A 15 9.60 5.19 -0.68
N VAL A 16 8.58 6.05 -0.67
CA VAL A 16 8.27 7.00 -1.74
C VAL A 16 8.94 8.32 -1.36
N HIS A 17 9.63 8.94 -2.33
CA HIS A 17 10.31 10.20 -2.14
C HIS A 17 9.76 11.28 -3.07
N ARG A 18 9.52 12.49 -2.56
CA ARG A 18 9.28 13.71 -3.35
C ARG A 18 10.35 14.73 -2.97
N GLU A 19 11.03 15.29 -3.97
CA GLU A 19 12.01 16.38 -3.77
C GLU A 19 13.03 16.11 -2.63
N ASN A 20 13.55 14.87 -2.55
CA ASN A 20 14.48 14.36 -1.52
C ASN A 20 13.92 14.16 -0.09
N GLN A 21 12.61 14.28 0.12
CA GLN A 21 11.95 13.91 1.37
C GLN A 21 11.22 12.59 1.24
N THR A 22 11.23 11.77 2.30
CA THR A 22 10.42 10.53 2.35
C THR A 22 8.98 10.90 2.68
N GLU A 23 8.06 10.66 1.75
CA GLU A 23 6.64 11.01 1.91
C GLU A 23 5.78 9.81 2.33
N ALA A 24 6.14 8.61 1.91
CA ALA A 24 5.36 7.41 2.23
C ALA A 24 6.22 6.16 2.36
N ALA A 25 5.69 5.16 3.04
CA ALA A 25 6.09 3.78 2.85
C ALA A 25 4.89 2.98 2.36
N TYR A 26 5.07 2.02 1.46
CA TYR A 26 3.96 1.20 0.97
C TYR A 26 4.18 -0.29 1.13
N PHE A 27 3.08 -1.04 1.25
CA PHE A 27 3.04 -2.50 1.22
C PHE A 27 2.02 -3.00 0.20
N VAL A 28 2.43 -3.90 -0.69
CA VAL A 28 1.50 -4.59 -1.61
C VAL A 28 1.38 -6.05 -1.20
N HIS A 29 0.16 -6.57 -1.18
CA HIS A 29 -0.18 -7.91 -0.71
C HIS A 29 -1.11 -8.58 -1.73
N TRP A 30 -0.66 -9.69 -2.32
CA TRP A 30 -1.48 -10.51 -3.22
C TRP A 30 -1.17 -12.00 -3.11
N SER A 31 -2.08 -12.81 -3.63
CA SER A 31 -1.85 -14.24 -3.83
C SER A 31 -1.35 -14.48 -5.26
N LEU A 32 -0.21 -15.15 -5.40
CA LEU A 32 0.41 -15.43 -6.70
C LEU A 32 -0.55 -16.20 -7.62
N GLY A 33 -0.68 -15.74 -8.87
CA GLY A 33 -1.58 -16.34 -9.87
C GLY A 33 -3.08 -16.21 -9.54
N LYS A 34 -3.44 -15.42 -8.51
CA LYS A 34 -4.82 -15.28 -8.03
C LYS A 34 -5.32 -13.84 -8.01
N VAL A 35 -4.57 -12.90 -8.57
CA VAL A 35 -4.94 -11.47 -8.60
C VAL A 35 -6.26 -11.27 -9.34
N ALA A 36 -6.49 -11.98 -10.45
CA ALA A 36 -7.75 -11.93 -11.19
C ALA A 36 -8.98 -12.32 -10.33
N GLU A 37 -8.81 -13.27 -9.40
CA GLU A 37 -9.89 -13.81 -8.56
C GLU A 37 -10.04 -13.03 -7.24
N LYS A 38 -8.92 -12.67 -6.61
CA LYS A 38 -8.86 -12.17 -5.23
C LYS A 38 -8.45 -10.71 -5.12
N GLY A 39 -8.03 -10.10 -6.22
CA GLY A 39 -7.45 -8.77 -6.23
C GLY A 39 -6.08 -8.70 -5.56
N ALA A 40 -5.66 -7.45 -5.31
CA ALA A 40 -4.49 -7.13 -4.52
C ALA A 40 -4.83 -6.03 -3.53
N HIS A 41 -4.12 -6.02 -2.41
CA HIS A 41 -4.24 -4.97 -1.41
C HIS A 41 -2.97 -4.13 -1.41
N ILE A 42 -3.16 -2.82 -1.32
CA ILE A 42 -2.07 -1.85 -1.19
C ILE A 42 -2.30 -1.11 0.12
N ASP A 43 -1.26 -0.96 0.93
CA ASP A 43 -1.29 -0.21 2.17
C ASP A 43 -0.23 0.89 2.08
N LEU A 44 -0.63 2.15 2.16
CA LEU A 44 0.24 3.31 2.23
C LEU A 44 0.34 3.76 3.69
N ILE A 45 1.55 4.08 4.13
CA ILE A 45 1.84 4.76 5.39
C ILE A 45 2.30 6.17 5.03
N LEU A 46 1.51 7.15 5.43
CA LEU A 46 1.67 8.56 5.09
C LEU A 46 1.96 9.36 6.36
N GLY A 47 2.53 10.56 6.18
CA GLY A 47 2.92 11.47 7.25
C GLY A 47 4.45 11.61 7.37
N PRO A 48 4.94 12.37 8.35
CA PRO A 48 6.35 12.68 8.49
C PRO A 48 7.25 11.45 8.70
N TRP A 49 8.41 11.49 8.06
CA TRP A 49 9.51 10.53 8.20
C TRP A 49 10.83 11.25 8.45
N GLY A 50 11.75 10.57 9.12
CA GLY A 50 13.08 11.11 9.43
C GLY A 50 13.25 11.46 10.90
N GLU A 51 14.30 12.21 11.20
CA GLU A 51 14.70 12.57 12.56
C GLU A 51 13.61 13.35 13.28
N GLY A 52 13.35 13.01 14.55
CA GLY A 52 12.34 13.67 15.38
C GLY A 52 10.88 13.29 15.09
N THR A 53 10.60 12.38 14.16
CA THR A 53 9.24 11.90 13.85
C THR A 53 8.93 10.56 14.51
N GLU A 54 7.72 10.38 14.98
CA GLU A 54 7.24 9.15 15.63
C GLU A 54 6.20 8.42 14.80
N ARG A 55 5.86 7.19 15.20
CA ARG A 55 4.73 6.47 14.58
C ARG A 55 3.41 7.24 14.72
N ALA A 56 3.24 8.02 15.79
CA ALA A 56 2.01 8.78 16.04
C ALA A 56 1.75 9.87 14.97
N ASP A 57 2.81 10.35 14.31
CA ASP A 57 2.74 11.33 13.23
C ASP A 57 2.32 10.69 11.89
N ARG A 58 2.25 9.35 11.84
CA ARG A 58 1.95 8.58 10.64
C ARG A 58 0.61 7.87 10.73
N TYR A 59 -0.05 7.78 9.58
CA TYR A 59 -1.32 7.09 9.43
C TYR A 59 -1.31 6.20 8.20
N ALA A 60 -2.13 5.15 8.21
CA ALA A 60 -2.26 4.23 7.09
C ALA A 60 -3.53 4.49 6.29
N VAL A 61 -3.41 4.43 4.97
CA VAL A 61 -4.52 4.36 4.01
C VAL A 61 -4.40 3.05 3.25
N SER A 62 -5.51 2.35 3.07
CA SER A 62 -5.55 1.06 2.39
C SER A 62 -6.32 1.18 1.09
N LEU A 63 -5.88 0.45 0.07
CA LEU A 63 -6.54 0.30 -1.21
C LEU A 63 -6.71 -1.18 -1.55
N GLU A 64 -7.73 -1.46 -2.37
CA GLU A 64 -7.96 -2.75 -3.00
C GLU A 64 -7.98 -2.54 -4.52
N PHE A 65 -7.14 -3.29 -5.23
CA PHE A 65 -7.22 -3.46 -6.67
C PHE A 65 -8.06 -4.69 -6.99
N ARG A 66 -9.01 -4.54 -7.92
CA ARG A 66 -9.78 -5.63 -8.51
C ARG A 66 -9.76 -5.51 -10.03
N GLN A 67 -9.37 -6.58 -10.70
CA GLN A 67 -9.38 -6.63 -12.16
C GLN A 67 -10.80 -6.34 -12.68
N GLY A 68 -10.91 -5.43 -13.66
CA GLY A 68 -12.19 -4.97 -14.22
C GLY A 68 -12.94 -3.92 -13.40
N PHE A 69 -12.57 -3.69 -12.13
CA PHE A 69 -13.19 -2.67 -11.25
C PHE A 69 -12.23 -1.53 -10.88
N GLY A 70 -10.94 -1.68 -11.18
CA GLY A 70 -9.91 -0.68 -10.87
C GLY A 70 -9.48 -0.73 -9.40
N VAL A 71 -8.97 0.39 -8.91
CA VAL A 71 -8.50 0.53 -7.52
C VAL A 71 -9.49 1.36 -6.72
N ARG A 72 -9.70 0.98 -5.45
CA ARG A 72 -10.56 1.70 -4.53
C ARG A 72 -9.93 1.80 -3.14
N ILE A 73 -10.16 2.92 -2.46
CA ILE A 73 -9.78 3.11 -1.06
C ILE A 73 -10.66 2.22 -0.18
N ILE A 74 -10.12 1.56 0.83
CA ILE A 74 -10.87 0.74 1.79
C ILE A 74 -10.50 1.16 3.21
N ASP A 75 -11.28 0.69 4.18
CA ASP A 75 -11.04 0.98 5.60
C ASP A 75 -9.71 0.34 6.05
N ALA A 76 -8.73 1.18 6.39
CA ALA A 76 -7.43 0.74 6.88
C ALA A 76 -7.45 0.41 8.37
N SER A 77 -8.41 0.96 9.13
CA SER A 77 -8.52 0.81 10.59
C SER A 77 -8.80 -0.64 11.01
N ILE A 78 -9.52 -1.39 10.16
CA ILE A 78 -9.83 -2.81 10.38
C ILE A 78 -8.78 -3.77 9.79
N ARG A 79 -7.74 -3.25 9.10
CA ARG A 79 -6.69 -4.06 8.48
C ARG A 79 -5.48 -4.22 9.37
N ASN A 80 -4.67 -5.24 9.10
CA ASN A 80 -3.44 -5.51 9.87
C ASN A 80 -2.45 -4.32 9.85
N ILE A 81 -2.50 -3.46 8.83
CA ILE A 81 -1.65 -2.27 8.74
C ILE A 81 -1.88 -1.30 9.91
N ALA A 82 -3.10 -1.18 10.44
CA ALA A 82 -3.40 -0.31 11.58
C ALA A 82 -2.65 -0.72 12.86
N ARG A 83 -2.17 -1.98 12.92
CA ARG A 83 -1.39 -2.52 14.04
C ARG A 83 0.11 -2.54 13.75
N HIS A 84 0.55 -2.03 12.60
CA HIS A 84 1.94 -2.06 12.21
C HIS A 84 2.77 -1.08 13.05
N SER A 85 3.99 -1.46 13.42
CA SER A 85 4.86 -0.68 14.32
C SER A 85 5.24 0.71 13.78
N LEU A 86 5.13 0.91 12.47
CA LEU A 86 5.43 2.19 11.82
C LEU A 86 4.26 3.19 11.84
N VAL A 87 3.06 2.77 12.24
CA VAL A 87 1.83 3.55 12.09
C VAL A 87 1.20 3.86 13.45
N GLY A 88 0.67 5.08 13.60
CA GLY A 88 -0.10 5.50 14.76
C GLY A 88 -1.53 4.95 14.71
N ARG A 89 -2.17 5.08 13.54
CA ARG A 89 -3.54 4.61 13.26
C ARG A 89 -3.76 4.29 11.78
N GLY A 90 -4.69 3.38 11.47
CA GLY A 90 -5.29 3.29 10.14
C GLY A 90 -6.48 4.23 10.02
N LEU A 91 -6.66 4.87 8.86
CA LEU A 91 -7.82 5.72 8.61
C LEU A 91 -9.01 4.89 8.09
N PRO A 92 -10.23 5.18 8.55
CA PRO A 92 -11.43 4.61 7.94
C PRO A 92 -11.63 5.22 6.54
N ARG A 93 -12.40 4.55 5.68
CA ARG A 93 -12.55 4.95 4.28
C ARG A 93 -13.17 6.34 4.17
N GLU A 94 -14.18 6.62 4.98
CA GLU A 94 -14.93 7.88 5.02
C GLU A 94 -14.07 9.10 5.38
N ASP A 95 -12.98 8.91 6.14
CA ASP A 95 -12.05 9.98 6.50
C ASP A 95 -11.07 10.30 5.36
N VAL A 96 -11.04 9.47 4.32
CA VAL A 96 -10.14 9.64 3.17
C VAL A 96 -10.93 10.08 1.94
N ILE A 97 -12.04 9.41 1.62
CA ILE A 97 -12.84 9.74 0.43
C ILE A 97 -13.41 11.17 0.52
N MET A 98 -13.55 11.84 -0.63
CA MET A 98 -14.02 13.23 -0.71
C MET A 98 -13.14 14.26 0.01
N THR A 99 -11.89 13.92 0.29
CA THR A 99 -10.87 14.84 0.81
C THR A 99 -9.71 14.97 -0.18
N PRO A 100 -8.88 16.03 -0.08
CA PRO A 100 -7.66 16.14 -0.88
C PRO A 100 -6.68 14.97 -0.70
N LEU A 101 -6.72 14.29 0.46
CA LEU A 101 -5.89 13.12 0.72
C LEU A 101 -6.18 11.97 -0.25
N ALA A 102 -7.43 11.82 -0.72
CA ALA A 102 -7.74 10.80 -1.73
C ALA A 102 -6.95 11.03 -3.03
N GLN A 103 -6.82 12.29 -3.45
CA GLN A 103 -6.06 12.65 -4.64
C GLN A 103 -4.57 12.34 -4.45
N GLU A 104 -3.98 12.74 -3.33
CA GLU A 104 -2.58 12.44 -2.97
C GLU A 104 -2.31 10.91 -2.95
N VAL A 105 -3.24 10.15 -2.37
CA VAL A 105 -3.16 8.68 -2.33
C VAL A 105 -3.11 8.10 -3.75
N PHE A 106 -3.94 8.58 -4.67
CA PHE A 106 -3.92 8.12 -6.06
C PHE A 106 -2.68 8.60 -6.84
N GLU A 107 -2.14 9.78 -6.56
CA GLU A 107 -0.88 10.24 -7.17
C GLU A 107 0.32 9.39 -6.76
N ILE A 108 0.42 9.05 -5.47
CA ILE A 108 1.45 8.13 -4.96
C ILE A 108 1.29 6.76 -5.61
N LEU A 109 0.05 6.31 -5.73
CA LEU A 109 -0.31 5.05 -6.33
C LEU A 109 0.12 4.97 -7.81
N ASP A 110 -0.18 6.01 -8.60
CA ASP A 110 0.24 6.12 -10.00
C ASP A 110 1.77 6.13 -10.12
N ALA A 111 2.47 6.85 -9.23
CA ALA A 111 3.93 6.85 -9.18
C ALA A 111 4.51 5.47 -8.87
N ILE A 112 3.91 4.74 -7.92
CA ILE A 112 4.29 3.36 -7.57
C ILE A 112 4.12 2.46 -8.80
N TRP A 113 2.98 2.55 -9.49
CA TRP A 113 2.71 1.75 -10.70
C TRP A 113 3.67 2.05 -11.85
N ALA A 114 4.01 3.33 -12.05
CA ALA A 114 4.90 3.74 -13.12
C ALA A 114 6.37 3.35 -12.88
N GLN A 115 6.80 3.26 -11.61
CA GLN A 115 8.22 3.17 -11.27
C GLN A 115 8.63 1.81 -10.67
N ASP A 116 7.72 1.09 -10.02
CA ASP A 116 8.04 -0.19 -9.40
C ASP A 116 7.64 -1.39 -10.26
N GLN A 117 8.60 -1.88 -11.05
CA GLN A 117 8.40 -3.04 -11.93
C GLN A 117 7.94 -4.32 -11.21
N ARG A 118 8.14 -4.46 -9.89
CA ARG A 118 7.67 -5.64 -9.15
C ARG A 118 6.14 -5.69 -9.04
N ILE A 119 5.45 -4.60 -9.32
CA ILE A 119 3.99 -4.51 -9.30
C ILE A 119 3.38 -4.92 -10.65
N ALA A 120 4.19 -5.16 -11.68
CA ALA A 120 3.71 -5.69 -12.97
C ALA A 120 2.92 -7.01 -12.81
N ASP A 121 3.34 -7.87 -11.88
CA ASP A 121 2.62 -9.12 -11.55
C ASP A 121 1.20 -8.88 -10.99
N VAL A 122 0.94 -7.68 -10.45
CA VAL A 122 -0.36 -7.26 -9.91
C VAL A 122 -1.26 -6.71 -11.01
N THR A 123 -0.71 -5.98 -11.99
CA THR A 123 -1.51 -5.45 -13.12
C THR A 123 -1.88 -6.50 -14.15
N GLY A 124 -1.12 -7.60 -14.20
CA GLY A 124 -1.22 -8.58 -15.27
C GLY A 124 -0.59 -8.07 -16.57
N GLU A 125 0.20 -6.99 -16.52
CA GLU A 125 1.07 -6.59 -17.61
C GLU A 125 2.30 -7.51 -17.60
N VAL A 126 2.17 -8.63 -18.31
CA VAL A 126 3.31 -9.49 -18.64
C VAL A 126 4.00 -8.85 -19.83
N THR A 127 5.23 -8.34 -19.63
CA THR A 127 6.12 -7.97 -20.74
C THR A 127 6.53 -9.20 -21.54
#